data_AF-A0A8T7BXU2-F1
#
_entry.id   AF-A0A8T7BXU2-F1
#
_cell.length_a   1.000
_cell.length_b   1.000
_cell.length_c   1.000
_cell.angle_alpha   90.00
_cell.angle_beta   90.00
_cell.angle_gamma   90.00
#
_symmetry.space_group_name_H-M   'P 1'
#
loop_
_entity.id
_entity.type
_entity.pdbx_description
1 polymer ?
#
loop_
_entity_poly.entity_id
_entity_poly.type
_entity_poly.pdbx_seq_one_letter_code
_entity_poly.pdbx_strand_id
1 'polypeptide(L)'
;MYAFDASLQAKATLKERFVWIVFLGAMFFILYGAANQYAHLTAPHAALFMDWETRLPFVEWLIVPYMSSDILFCIAFLLPYTRLELRVLAVRVLFIITGSVLFFVLLPLQFSFQKPEITGFTFLFGLLQADLPYNQLPSLHISFTIVLWASMRVKIKSLILRAAIVIWLVLIAVSTLLVFQHHFIDIPTGVLAGLLALYLVPASKPTYLTDRFSTPRHIKIGLYYLAGALCMLLATFWSPWLQWLFLWIFISLLLVSIIYAFGFNDLLAGRQGKANLLQWIFFAPYFIGSYLSWHYYRRKIPLMSHVKSHVYLGRYPTSDEYEEVKSAGIVKAINLATEQQVQSAAIQQTRFPFLDLTIQSPESLYQMAKTIEAGAGEKIYVHCALGLSRSVLAVASWLLYKGHNIEEIGQLIGDHRVAYLNSPYMQVALDLYQNYLKKLELETSRA
;
A
#
# COMPACT_ATOMS: atom_id res chain seq x y z
N MET A 1 -26.43 6.06 7.09
CA MET A 1 -25.01 6.01 6.68
C MET A 1 -24.91 4.91 5.62
N TYR A 2 -24.34 5.15 4.43
CA TYR A 2 -24.22 4.10 3.41
C TYR A 2 -23.42 2.92 4.00
N ALA A 3 -23.98 1.71 3.95
CA ALA A 3 -23.28 0.51 4.41
C ALA A 3 -22.02 0.32 3.55
N PHE A 4 -20.84 0.47 4.14
CA PHE A 4 -19.58 0.21 3.45
C PHE A 4 -19.45 -1.30 3.28
N ASP A 5 -19.70 -1.81 2.07
CA ASP A 5 -19.35 -3.18 1.71
C ASP A 5 -17.85 -3.24 1.47
N ALA A 6 -17.10 -4.10 2.16
CA ALA A 6 -15.65 -4.25 2.00
C ALA A 6 -15.25 -5.36 1.00
N SER A 7 -16.21 -6.05 0.39
CA SER A 7 -15.96 -7.16 -0.51
C SER A 7 -15.16 -6.72 -1.74
N LEU A 8 -14.36 -7.67 -2.25
CA LEU A 8 -13.56 -7.47 -3.47
C LEU A 8 -14.43 -7.27 -4.72
N GLN A 9 -15.65 -7.82 -4.72
CA GLN A 9 -16.61 -7.72 -5.82
C GLN A 9 -17.46 -6.46 -5.79
N ALA A 10 -17.52 -5.76 -4.64
CA ALA A 10 -18.23 -4.50 -4.56
C ALA A 10 -17.57 -3.42 -5.40
N LYS A 11 -18.41 -2.50 -5.90
CA LYS A 11 -17.97 -1.35 -6.70
C LYS A 11 -17.09 -0.45 -5.85
N ALA A 12 -15.91 -0.13 -6.37
CA ALA A 12 -15.06 0.87 -5.74
C ALA A 12 -15.73 2.24 -5.81
N THR A 13 -15.74 2.97 -4.71
CA THR A 13 -16.21 4.35 -4.63
C THR A 13 -15.30 5.28 -5.44
N LEU A 14 -15.82 6.45 -5.84
CA LEU A 14 -15.00 7.48 -6.51
C LEU A 14 -13.81 7.90 -5.63
N LYS A 15 -14.02 7.98 -4.32
CA LYS A 15 -12.97 8.30 -3.34
C LYS A 15 -11.84 7.25 -3.36
N GLU A 16 -12.14 5.96 -3.43
CA GLU A 16 -11.13 4.90 -3.53
C GLU A 16 -10.29 5.05 -4.79
N ARG A 17 -10.94 5.29 -5.93
CA ARG A 17 -10.26 5.47 -7.23
C ARG A 17 -9.34 6.68 -7.20
N PHE A 18 -9.81 7.81 -6.67
CA PHE A 18 -9.01 9.02 -6.54
C PHE A 18 -7.81 8.83 -5.61
N VAL A 19 -8.01 8.16 -4.47
CA VAL A 19 -6.91 7.89 -3.53
C VAL A 19 -5.84 6.98 -4.15
N TRP A 20 -6.21 6.01 -4.99
CA TRP A 20 -5.24 5.22 -5.77
C TRP A 20 -4.46 6.05 -6.79
N ILE A 21 -5.12 6.98 -7.50
CA ILE A 21 -4.45 7.89 -8.44
C ILE A 21 -3.39 8.71 -7.71
N VAL A 22 -3.76 9.33 -6.57
CA VAL A 22 -2.83 10.14 -5.78
C VAL A 22 -1.68 9.27 -5.24
N PHE A 23 -1.98 8.07 -4.74
CA PHE A 23 -0.96 7.18 -4.18
C PHE A 23 0.05 6.71 -5.23
N LEU A 24 -0.43 6.17 -6.36
CA LEU A 24 0.43 5.65 -7.41
C LEU A 24 1.12 6.76 -8.21
N GLY A 25 0.46 7.91 -8.40
CA GLY A 25 1.07 9.09 -9.00
C GLY A 25 2.20 9.64 -8.13
N ALA A 26 1.98 9.81 -6.82
CA ALA A 26 3.04 10.22 -5.92
C ALA A 26 4.19 9.20 -5.86
N MET A 27 3.86 7.90 -5.82
CA MET A 27 4.86 6.82 -5.88
C MET A 27 5.67 6.89 -7.16
N PHE A 28 5.03 7.10 -8.31
CA PHE A 28 5.67 7.27 -9.61
C PHE A 28 6.64 8.44 -9.56
N PHE A 29 6.19 9.66 -9.27
CA PHE A 29 7.06 10.84 -9.28
C PHE A 29 8.24 10.75 -8.31
N ILE A 30 8.06 10.13 -7.14
CA ILE A 30 9.14 9.92 -6.17
C ILE A 30 10.17 8.94 -6.71
N LEU A 31 9.75 7.74 -7.14
CA LEU A 31 10.67 6.69 -7.55
C LEU A 31 11.33 7.00 -8.90
N TYR A 32 10.52 7.43 -9.86
CA TYR A 32 10.95 7.82 -11.18
C TYR A 32 11.87 9.04 -11.14
N GLY A 33 11.46 10.10 -10.43
CA GLY A 33 12.25 11.30 -10.28
C GLY A 33 13.58 11.04 -9.58
N ALA A 34 13.59 10.21 -8.53
CA ALA A 34 14.83 9.81 -7.87
C ALA A 34 15.77 9.02 -8.80
N ALA A 35 15.24 8.08 -9.58
CA ALA A 35 16.03 7.30 -10.54
C ALA A 35 16.62 8.17 -11.66
N ASN A 36 15.82 9.08 -12.22
CA ASN A 36 16.28 10.03 -13.23
C ASN A 36 17.33 10.98 -12.69
N GLN A 37 17.15 11.50 -11.46
CA GLN A 37 18.15 12.36 -10.84
C GLN A 37 19.45 11.60 -10.56
N TYR A 38 19.36 10.36 -10.10
CA TYR A 38 20.53 9.49 -9.92
C TYR A 38 21.28 9.27 -11.24
N ALA A 39 20.55 8.93 -12.31
CA ALA A 39 21.14 8.76 -13.63
C ALA A 39 21.78 10.06 -14.14
N HIS A 40 21.14 11.21 -13.92
CA HIS A 40 21.72 12.51 -14.26
C HIS A 40 23.06 12.78 -13.57
N LEU A 41 23.16 12.49 -12.27
CA LEU A 41 24.38 12.67 -11.48
C LEU A 41 25.51 11.70 -11.86
N THR A 42 25.18 10.60 -12.52
CA THR A 42 26.13 9.56 -12.95
C THR A 42 26.39 9.56 -14.46
N ALA A 43 25.80 10.51 -15.19
CA ALA A 43 25.95 10.67 -16.63
C ALA A 43 27.41 11.01 -17.02
N PRO A 44 27.84 10.71 -18.27
CA PRO A 44 27.04 10.22 -19.40
C PRO A 44 26.80 8.70 -19.38
N HIS A 45 25.69 8.28 -19.99
CA HIS A 45 25.32 6.87 -20.14
C HIS A 45 25.33 6.41 -21.60
N ALA A 46 25.37 5.11 -21.81
CA ALA A 46 25.22 4.54 -23.15
C ALA A 46 23.81 4.79 -23.70
N ALA A 47 23.69 4.86 -25.02
CA ALA A 47 22.43 4.90 -25.73
C ALA A 47 22.31 3.66 -26.63
N LEU A 48 21.19 2.96 -26.56
CA LEU A 48 20.93 1.78 -27.38
C LEU A 48 19.92 2.11 -28.47
N PHE A 49 20.38 2.28 -29.71
CA PHE A 49 19.50 2.57 -30.85
C PHE A 49 20.02 1.89 -32.11
N MET A 50 19.14 1.75 -33.11
CA MET A 50 19.45 1.18 -34.40
C MET A 50 19.71 2.27 -35.44
N ASP A 51 20.63 2.02 -36.37
CA ASP A 51 21.05 3.03 -37.37
C ASP A 51 19.90 3.59 -38.20
N TRP A 52 18.88 2.77 -38.49
CA TRP A 52 17.73 3.21 -39.28
C TRP A 52 16.89 4.30 -38.59
N GLU A 53 16.94 4.38 -37.25
CA GLU A 53 16.20 5.37 -36.46
C GLU A 53 16.67 6.80 -36.75
N THR A 54 17.92 6.98 -37.18
CA THR A 54 18.48 8.30 -37.57
C THR A 54 17.77 8.93 -38.76
N ARG A 55 16.99 8.14 -39.52
CA ARG A 55 16.20 8.60 -40.66
C ARG A 55 14.75 8.93 -40.30
N LEU A 56 14.36 8.74 -39.03
CA LEU A 56 13.01 9.07 -38.58
C LEU A 56 12.81 10.59 -38.57
N PRO A 57 11.68 11.10 -39.11
CA PRO A 57 11.38 12.51 -39.02
C PRO A 57 10.96 12.88 -37.60
N PHE A 58 11.31 14.08 -37.17
CA PHE A 58 10.75 14.68 -35.97
C PHE A 58 9.37 15.27 -36.28
N VAL A 59 8.35 14.95 -35.47
CA VAL A 59 6.96 15.36 -35.72
C VAL A 59 6.38 16.01 -34.46
N GLU A 60 6.40 17.34 -34.41
CA GLU A 60 6.04 18.12 -33.22
C GLU A 60 4.66 17.79 -32.63
N TRP A 61 3.61 17.71 -33.46
CA TRP A 61 2.23 17.55 -32.95
C TRP A 61 2.01 16.24 -32.21
N LEU A 62 2.86 15.23 -32.42
CA LEU A 62 2.83 13.96 -31.70
C LEU A 62 3.22 14.10 -30.23
N ILE A 63 3.68 15.28 -29.79
CA ILE A 63 3.81 15.59 -28.37
C ILE A 63 2.47 15.54 -27.64
N VAL A 64 1.35 15.80 -28.33
CA VAL A 64 0.00 15.75 -27.74
C VAL A 64 -0.38 14.34 -27.29
N PRO A 65 -0.37 13.30 -28.15
CA PRO A 65 -0.57 11.94 -27.68
C PRO A 65 0.50 11.53 -26.67
N TYR A 66 1.78 11.87 -26.87
CA TYR A 66 2.86 11.56 -25.91
C TYR A 66 2.52 12.02 -24.47
N MET A 67 2.23 13.32 -24.29
CA MET A 67 1.95 13.92 -22.99
C MET A 67 0.57 13.51 -22.42
N SER A 68 -0.30 12.90 -23.22
CA SER A 68 -1.63 12.47 -22.78
C SER A 68 -1.61 11.18 -21.93
N SER A 69 -0.46 10.53 -21.79
CA SER A 69 -0.29 9.29 -21.02
C SER A 69 -0.72 9.44 -19.55
N ASP A 70 -0.39 10.55 -18.90
CA ASP A 70 -0.81 10.87 -17.53
C ASP A 70 -2.33 11.07 -17.38
N ILE A 71 -2.93 11.71 -18.38
CA ILE A 71 -4.39 11.89 -18.44
C ILE A 71 -5.06 10.53 -18.60
N LEU A 72 -4.53 9.69 -19.49
CA LEU A 72 -5.03 8.34 -19.71
C LEU A 72 -4.91 7.48 -18.45
N PHE A 73 -3.82 7.62 -17.69
CA PHE A 73 -3.64 6.99 -16.39
C PHE A 73 -4.78 7.39 -15.44
N CYS A 74 -5.10 8.69 -15.34
CA CYS A 74 -6.18 9.17 -14.48
C CYS A 74 -7.55 8.63 -14.94
N ILE A 75 -7.85 8.70 -16.24
CA ILE A 75 -9.09 8.16 -16.82
C ILE A 75 -9.22 6.68 -16.51
N ALA A 76 -8.14 5.91 -16.71
CA ALA A 76 -8.13 4.49 -16.53
C ALA A 76 -8.56 4.10 -15.12
N PHE A 77 -8.10 4.79 -14.07
CA PHE A 77 -8.48 4.53 -12.67
C PHE A 77 -9.87 5.04 -12.29
N LEU A 78 -10.39 6.08 -12.94
CA LEU A 78 -11.70 6.65 -12.63
C LEU A 78 -12.89 5.80 -13.13
N LEU A 79 -12.65 4.81 -14.00
CA LEU A 79 -13.68 3.91 -14.51
C LEU A 79 -14.38 3.09 -13.41
N PRO A 80 -15.63 2.62 -13.65
CA PRO A 80 -16.42 1.90 -12.67
C PRO A 80 -15.97 0.45 -12.46
N TYR A 81 -14.89 0.29 -11.71
CA TYR A 81 -14.35 -1.01 -11.30
C TYR A 81 -14.97 -1.54 -10.01
N THR A 82 -14.90 -2.86 -9.87
CA THR A 82 -14.89 -3.54 -8.57
C THR A 82 -13.57 -3.26 -7.84
N ARG A 83 -13.52 -3.49 -6.53
CA ARG A 83 -12.28 -3.33 -5.77
C ARG A 83 -11.18 -4.27 -6.21
N LEU A 84 -11.52 -5.50 -6.62
CA LEU A 84 -10.56 -6.45 -7.17
C LEU A 84 -9.92 -5.93 -8.44
N GLU A 85 -10.73 -5.48 -9.40
CA GLU A 85 -10.23 -4.95 -10.68
C GLU A 85 -9.36 -3.71 -10.47
N LEU A 86 -9.79 -2.80 -9.60
CA LEU A 86 -9.02 -1.60 -9.26
C LEU A 86 -7.66 -1.97 -8.63
N ARG A 87 -7.64 -2.97 -7.74
CA ARG A 87 -6.41 -3.44 -7.13
C ARG A 87 -5.50 -4.18 -8.11
N VAL A 88 -6.06 -4.99 -9.01
CA VAL A 88 -5.30 -5.63 -10.10
C VAL A 88 -4.60 -4.56 -10.93
N LEU A 89 -5.31 -3.49 -11.32
CA LEU A 89 -4.72 -2.36 -12.02
C LEU A 89 -3.61 -1.70 -11.18
N ALA A 90 -3.86 -1.42 -9.90
CA ALA A 90 -2.88 -0.82 -9.00
C ALA A 90 -1.60 -1.65 -8.84
N VAL A 91 -1.71 -2.96 -8.67
CA VAL A 91 -0.55 -3.87 -8.54
C VAL A 91 0.24 -3.94 -9.85
N ARG A 92 -0.43 -4.00 -11.02
CA ARG A 92 0.24 -4.01 -12.32
C ARG A 92 1.01 -2.71 -12.57
N VAL A 93 0.40 -1.56 -12.25
CA VAL A 93 1.06 -0.25 -12.32
C VAL A 93 2.26 -0.21 -11.38
N LEU A 94 2.09 -0.62 -10.12
CA LEU A 94 3.20 -0.65 -9.17
C LEU A 94 4.36 -1.53 -9.67
N PHE A 95 4.05 -2.71 -10.21
CA PHE A 95 5.04 -3.63 -10.79
C PHE A 95 5.81 -2.99 -11.94
N ILE A 96 5.12 -2.30 -12.86
CA ILE A 96 5.76 -1.59 -13.97
C ILE A 96 6.66 -0.46 -13.44
N ILE A 97 6.19 0.34 -12.49
CA ILE A 97 6.98 1.44 -11.90
C ILE A 97 8.24 0.89 -11.24
N THR A 98 8.10 -0.05 -10.31
CA THR A 98 9.24 -0.57 -9.53
C THR A 98 10.21 -1.37 -10.40
N GLY A 99 9.68 -2.16 -11.34
CA GLY A 99 10.48 -2.90 -12.31
C GLY A 99 11.30 -1.97 -13.19
N SER A 100 10.68 -0.96 -13.79
CA SER A 100 11.39 -0.03 -14.69
C SER A 100 12.39 0.84 -13.93
N VAL A 101 12.02 1.34 -12.75
CA VAL A 101 12.94 2.11 -11.88
C VAL A 101 14.15 1.28 -11.48
N LEU A 102 13.98 -0.01 -11.18
CA LEU A 102 15.10 -0.89 -10.90
C LEU A 102 16.05 -1.00 -12.10
N PHE A 103 15.53 -1.11 -13.32
CA PHE A 103 16.34 -1.08 -14.54
C PHE A 103 17.05 0.26 -14.72
N PHE A 104 16.37 1.40 -14.55
CA PHE A 104 16.96 2.73 -14.69
C PHE A 104 18.11 2.99 -13.71
N VAL A 105 18.05 2.39 -12.51
CA VAL A 105 19.11 2.52 -11.50
C VAL A 105 20.27 1.54 -11.77
N LEU A 106 19.98 0.29 -12.13
CA LEU A 106 21.02 -0.74 -12.33
C LEU A 106 21.74 -0.62 -13.67
N LEU A 107 21.04 -0.16 -14.71
CA LEU A 107 21.54 -0.01 -16.07
C LEU A 107 21.00 1.31 -16.64
N PRO A 108 21.51 2.46 -16.17
CA PRO A 108 21.11 3.75 -16.71
C PRO A 108 21.51 3.85 -18.18
N LEU A 109 20.56 4.27 -19.01
CA LEU A 109 20.70 4.49 -20.45
C LEU A 109 20.09 5.84 -20.80
N GLN A 110 20.58 6.50 -21.85
CA GLN A 110 20.11 7.83 -22.23
C GLN A 110 19.68 7.93 -23.69
N PHE A 111 18.78 8.86 -23.99
CA PHE A 111 18.42 9.19 -25.37
C PHE A 111 19.58 9.82 -26.12
N SER A 112 19.77 9.45 -27.39
CA SER A 112 20.88 9.95 -28.22
C SER A 112 20.51 11.08 -29.18
N PHE A 113 19.22 11.25 -29.50
CA PHE A 113 18.79 12.18 -30.55
C PHE A 113 18.52 13.58 -30.00
N GLN A 114 19.11 14.59 -30.65
CA GLN A 114 18.84 15.99 -30.36
C GLN A 114 17.54 16.42 -31.03
N LYS A 115 16.70 17.13 -30.26
CA LYS A 115 15.45 17.69 -30.78
C LYS A 115 15.77 18.90 -31.69
N PRO A 116 15.16 19.00 -32.88
CA PRO A 116 15.24 20.21 -33.70
C PRO A 116 14.68 21.45 -32.97
N GLU A 117 14.81 22.62 -33.59
CA GLU A 117 14.16 23.83 -33.10
C GLU A 117 12.64 23.64 -33.06
N ILE A 118 12.06 23.86 -31.88
CA ILE A 118 10.63 23.65 -31.62
C ILE A 118 9.87 24.93 -31.95
N THR A 119 9.01 24.87 -32.96
CA THR A 119 8.23 26.01 -33.44
C THR A 119 6.78 26.00 -32.94
N GLY A 120 6.19 24.81 -32.82
CA GLY A 120 4.83 24.57 -32.30
C GLY A 120 4.83 23.82 -30.97
N PHE A 121 3.70 23.88 -30.26
CA PHE A 121 3.49 23.18 -28.98
C PHE A 121 4.56 23.47 -27.90
N THR A 122 5.17 24.65 -27.95
CA THR A 122 6.28 25.08 -27.06
C THR A 122 5.97 24.89 -25.58
N PHE A 123 4.73 25.11 -25.17
CA PHE A 123 4.28 24.83 -23.80
C PHE A 123 4.45 23.35 -23.40
N LEU A 124 4.02 22.41 -24.25
CA LEU A 124 4.12 20.97 -23.96
C LEU A 124 5.57 20.51 -23.96
N PHE A 125 6.37 20.97 -24.92
CA PHE A 125 7.80 20.71 -24.95
C PHE A 125 8.56 21.37 -23.79
N GLY A 126 8.07 22.49 -23.28
CA GLY A 126 8.59 23.13 -22.07
C GLY A 126 8.33 22.29 -20.82
N LEU A 127 7.11 21.75 -20.67
CA LEU A 127 6.79 20.79 -19.58
C LEU A 127 7.65 19.53 -19.67
N LEU A 128 7.88 19.04 -20.89
CA LEU A 128 8.69 17.85 -21.17
C LEU A 128 10.14 17.99 -20.71
N GLN A 129 10.68 19.20 -20.53
CA GLN A 129 12.05 19.39 -20.01
C GLN A 129 12.23 18.90 -18.57
N ALA A 130 11.14 18.76 -17.81
CA ALA A 130 11.19 18.13 -16.50
C ALA A 130 11.44 16.61 -16.58
N ASP A 131 11.20 16.01 -17.74
CA ASP A 131 11.43 14.60 -18.01
C ASP A 131 12.87 14.40 -18.53
N LEU A 132 13.77 14.04 -17.61
CA LEU A 132 15.19 13.85 -17.94
C LEU A 132 15.38 12.64 -18.87
N PRO A 133 16.38 12.66 -19.77
CA PRO A 133 16.49 11.70 -20.86
C PRO A 133 17.11 10.35 -20.44
N TYR A 134 16.87 9.87 -19.22
CA TYR A 134 17.55 8.69 -18.63
C TYR A 134 16.63 7.50 -18.37
N ASN A 135 15.42 7.54 -18.92
CA ASN A 135 14.35 6.57 -18.75
C ASN A 135 14.19 5.66 -19.99
N GLN A 136 15.29 5.38 -20.70
CA GLN A 136 15.26 4.72 -22.00
C GLN A 136 14.59 3.34 -21.95
N LEU A 137 15.08 2.41 -21.12
CA LEU A 137 14.67 1.00 -21.16
C LEU A 137 14.25 0.47 -19.78
N PRO A 138 13.05 -0.13 -19.62
CA PRO A 138 11.96 -0.28 -20.60
C PRO A 138 11.07 0.97 -20.71
N SER A 139 10.39 1.18 -21.85
CA SER A 139 9.47 2.32 -21.97
C SER A 139 8.23 2.15 -21.08
N LEU A 140 8.06 3.09 -20.15
CA LEU A 140 6.89 3.18 -19.28
C LEU A 140 5.62 3.53 -20.07
N HIS A 141 5.71 4.40 -21.08
CA HIS A 141 4.61 4.75 -21.97
C HIS A 141 4.00 3.50 -22.61
N ILE A 142 4.86 2.65 -23.17
CA ILE A 142 4.45 1.40 -23.83
C ILE A 142 3.89 0.41 -22.80
N SER A 143 4.60 0.20 -21.69
CA SER A 143 4.16 -0.72 -20.61
C SER A 143 2.78 -0.35 -20.08
N PHE A 144 2.53 0.94 -19.84
CA PHE A 144 1.25 1.44 -19.37
C PHE A 144 0.16 1.34 -20.44
N THR A 145 0.43 1.66 -21.71
CA THR A 145 -0.59 1.51 -22.77
C THR A 145 -1.22 0.11 -22.78
N ILE A 146 -0.41 -0.93 -22.59
CA ILE A 146 -0.84 -2.33 -22.52
C ILE A 146 -1.70 -2.59 -21.28
N VAL A 147 -1.21 -2.25 -20.09
CA VAL A 147 -1.90 -2.54 -18.83
C VAL A 147 -3.19 -1.73 -18.70
N LEU A 148 -3.15 -0.44 -19.04
CA LEU A 148 -4.31 0.43 -19.03
C LEU A 148 -5.36 -0.07 -20.02
N TRP A 149 -4.96 -0.43 -21.25
CA TRP A 149 -5.89 -1.01 -22.22
C TRP A 149 -6.54 -2.30 -21.73
N ALA A 150 -5.74 -3.22 -21.20
CA ALA A 150 -6.23 -4.49 -20.67
C ALA A 150 -7.28 -4.29 -19.56
N SER A 151 -7.15 -3.24 -18.76
CA SER A 151 -8.13 -2.86 -17.73
C SER A 151 -9.35 -2.12 -18.30
N MET A 152 -9.16 -1.16 -19.20
CA MET A 152 -10.25 -0.32 -19.71
C MET A 152 -11.17 -1.06 -20.68
N ARG A 153 -10.64 -1.97 -21.51
CA ARG A 153 -11.41 -2.66 -22.57
C ARG A 153 -12.64 -3.40 -22.04
N VAL A 154 -12.58 -3.92 -20.81
CA VAL A 154 -13.70 -4.64 -20.19
C VAL A 154 -14.82 -3.72 -19.70
N LYS A 155 -14.54 -2.42 -19.53
CA LYS A 155 -15.51 -1.41 -19.06
C LYS A 155 -16.15 -0.62 -20.17
N ILE A 156 -15.51 -0.58 -21.34
CA ILE A 156 -15.99 0.19 -22.49
C ILE A 156 -16.81 -0.75 -23.37
N LYS A 157 -18.10 -0.46 -23.57
CA LYS A 157 -18.99 -1.28 -24.42
C LYS A 157 -18.99 -0.85 -25.90
N SER A 158 -18.83 0.45 -26.17
CA SER A 158 -18.86 0.99 -27.54
C SER A 158 -17.64 0.54 -28.34
N LEU A 159 -17.87 -0.08 -29.50
CA LEU A 159 -16.81 -0.50 -30.43
C LEU A 159 -16.05 0.71 -31.02
N ILE A 160 -16.77 1.80 -31.31
CA ILE A 160 -16.17 3.04 -31.81
C ILE A 160 -15.21 3.62 -30.78
N LEU A 161 -15.64 3.70 -29.51
CA LEU A 161 -14.79 4.22 -28.44
C LEU A 161 -13.59 3.30 -28.17
N ARG A 162 -13.77 1.97 -28.26
CA ARG A 162 -12.67 1.01 -28.19
C ARG A 162 -11.65 1.25 -29.31
N ALA A 163 -12.11 1.38 -30.56
CA ALA A 163 -11.25 1.63 -31.70
C ALA A 163 -10.51 2.97 -31.55
N ALA A 164 -11.21 4.04 -31.15
CA ALA A 164 -10.62 5.35 -30.91
C ALA A 164 -9.52 5.30 -29.85
N ILE A 165 -9.75 4.60 -28.73
CA ILE A 165 -8.74 4.43 -27.68
C ILE A 165 -7.55 3.61 -28.19
N VAL A 166 -7.78 2.51 -28.90
CA VAL A 166 -6.69 1.70 -29.47
C VAL A 166 -5.84 2.53 -30.43
N ILE A 167 -6.47 3.31 -31.31
CA ILE A 167 -5.77 4.24 -32.21
C ILE A 167 -4.95 5.23 -31.39
N TRP A 168 -5.52 5.80 -30.33
CA TRP A 168 -4.80 6.75 -29.47
C TRP A 168 -3.61 6.12 -28.73
N LEU A 169 -3.74 4.87 -28.28
CA LEU A 169 -2.63 4.11 -27.66
C LEU A 169 -1.52 3.82 -28.67
N VAL A 170 -1.88 3.51 -29.92
CA VAL A 170 -0.91 3.36 -31.01
C VAL A 170 -0.22 4.69 -31.30
N LEU A 171 -0.95 5.81 -31.27
CA LEU A 171 -0.36 7.15 -31.40
C LEU A 171 0.60 7.48 -30.25
N ILE A 172 0.29 7.09 -29.02
CA ILE A 172 1.24 7.19 -27.88
C ILE A 172 2.49 6.38 -28.16
N ALA A 173 2.36 5.14 -28.63
CA ALA A 173 3.51 4.29 -28.91
C ALA A 173 4.40 4.86 -30.02
N VAL A 174 3.78 5.29 -31.12
CA VAL A 174 4.50 5.89 -32.27
C VAL A 174 5.11 7.24 -31.89
N SER A 175 4.41 8.05 -31.09
CA SER A 175 4.91 9.37 -30.69
C SER A 175 6.20 9.28 -29.90
N THR A 176 6.41 8.23 -29.10
CA THR A 176 7.66 8.04 -28.34
C THR A 176 8.91 8.14 -29.22
N LEU A 177 8.88 7.55 -30.42
CA LEU A 177 9.98 7.61 -31.39
C LEU A 177 10.03 8.96 -32.11
N LEU A 178 8.88 9.46 -32.58
CA LEU A 178 8.82 10.63 -33.47
C LEU A 178 8.95 11.98 -32.74
N VAL A 179 8.88 11.99 -31.41
CA VAL A 179 9.24 13.15 -30.57
C VAL A 179 10.64 13.02 -29.95
N PHE A 180 11.43 12.03 -30.41
CA PHE A 180 12.78 11.72 -29.91
C PHE A 180 12.83 11.60 -28.39
N GLN A 181 11.88 10.84 -27.82
CA GLN A 181 11.81 10.51 -26.40
C GLN A 181 12.03 9.03 -26.10
N HIS A 182 12.17 8.18 -27.11
CA HIS A 182 12.54 6.79 -26.94
C HIS A 182 13.20 6.29 -28.22
N HIS A 183 13.94 5.20 -28.08
CA HIS A 183 14.48 4.43 -29.18
C HIS A 183 13.64 3.16 -29.41
N PHE A 184 13.80 2.55 -30.58
CA PHE A 184 12.97 1.42 -30.97
C PHE A 184 13.06 0.25 -29.99
N ILE A 185 14.22 -0.01 -29.38
CA ILE A 185 14.41 -1.08 -28.38
C ILE A 185 13.53 -0.91 -27.14
N ASP A 186 13.11 0.31 -26.84
CA ASP A 186 12.28 0.63 -25.67
C ASP A 186 10.85 0.12 -25.84
N ILE A 187 10.41 -0.04 -27.11
CA ILE A 187 9.09 -0.57 -27.46
C ILE A 187 8.96 -2.06 -27.09
N PRO A 188 9.75 -3.01 -27.65
CA PRO A 188 9.60 -4.42 -27.32
C PRO A 188 9.87 -4.71 -25.84
N THR A 189 10.78 -3.97 -25.20
CA THR A 189 11.03 -4.11 -23.75
C THR A 189 9.87 -3.58 -22.91
N GLY A 190 9.25 -2.46 -23.28
CA GLY A 190 8.02 -1.99 -22.66
C GLY A 190 6.84 -2.92 -22.91
N VAL A 191 6.74 -3.53 -24.10
CA VAL A 191 5.77 -4.58 -24.39
C VAL A 191 5.96 -5.77 -23.45
N LEU A 192 7.19 -6.25 -23.31
CA LEU A 192 7.54 -7.35 -22.42
C LEU A 192 7.18 -7.03 -20.97
N ALA A 193 7.54 -5.84 -20.46
CA ALA A 193 7.21 -5.42 -19.10
C ALA A 193 5.69 -5.37 -18.87
N GLY A 194 4.93 -4.82 -19.83
CA GLY A 194 3.47 -4.81 -19.79
C GLY A 194 2.85 -6.22 -19.79
N LEU A 195 3.32 -7.11 -20.67
CA LEU A 195 2.85 -8.49 -20.74
C LEU A 195 3.21 -9.30 -19.47
N LEU A 196 4.41 -9.11 -18.92
CA LEU A 196 4.80 -9.72 -17.64
C LEU A 196 3.89 -9.25 -16.51
N ALA A 197 3.52 -7.97 -16.47
CA ALA A 197 2.56 -7.46 -15.49
C ALA A 197 1.19 -8.13 -15.62
N LEU A 198 0.69 -8.34 -16.84
CA LEU A 198 -0.56 -9.06 -17.09
C LEU A 198 -0.49 -10.54 -16.68
N TYR A 199 0.64 -11.18 -16.93
CA TYR A 199 0.88 -12.59 -16.61
C TYR A 199 0.98 -12.84 -15.11
N LEU A 200 1.80 -12.05 -14.40
CA LEU A 200 2.04 -12.19 -12.96
C LEU A 200 0.83 -11.77 -12.12
N VAL A 201 0.01 -10.86 -12.65
CA VAL A 201 -1.18 -10.33 -11.96
C VAL A 201 -2.42 -10.54 -12.84
N PRO A 202 -2.95 -11.78 -12.91
CA PRO A 202 -4.13 -12.09 -13.71
C PRO A 202 -5.40 -11.41 -13.15
N ALA A 203 -6.31 -11.01 -14.04
CA ALA A 203 -7.58 -10.39 -13.63
C ALA A 203 -8.67 -11.42 -13.26
N SER A 204 -8.52 -12.68 -13.71
CA SER A 204 -9.54 -13.72 -13.57
C SER A 204 -9.57 -14.37 -12.19
N LYS A 205 -8.50 -14.28 -11.41
CA LYS A 205 -8.40 -14.92 -10.09
C LYS A 205 -7.65 -14.03 -9.09
N PRO A 206 -8.12 -13.93 -7.83
CA PRO A 206 -7.34 -13.30 -6.78
C PRO A 206 -6.00 -14.02 -6.58
N THR A 207 -4.93 -13.24 -6.43
CA THR A 207 -3.59 -13.71 -6.08
C THR A 207 -3.23 -13.24 -4.67
N TYR A 208 -2.10 -13.72 -4.12
CA TYR A 208 -1.60 -13.20 -2.85
C TYR A 208 -1.50 -11.66 -2.83
N LEU A 209 -1.15 -11.04 -3.96
CA LEU A 209 -0.99 -9.59 -4.09
C LEU A 209 -2.32 -8.82 -4.16
N THR A 210 -3.39 -9.48 -4.59
CA THR A 210 -4.69 -8.81 -4.85
C THR A 210 -5.77 -9.13 -3.84
N ASP A 211 -5.62 -10.23 -3.09
CA ASP A 211 -6.64 -10.78 -2.18
C ASP A 211 -6.54 -10.28 -0.73
N ARG A 212 -5.47 -9.54 -0.38
CA ARG A 212 -5.31 -9.05 0.99
C ARG A 212 -6.41 -8.06 1.36
N PHE A 213 -6.88 -8.05 2.60
CA PHE A 213 -7.83 -7.05 3.03
C PHE A 213 -7.20 -5.65 3.02
N SER A 214 -7.81 -4.70 2.32
CA SER A 214 -7.45 -3.27 2.37
C SER A 214 -8.70 -2.45 2.12
N THR A 215 -8.70 -1.24 2.64
CA THR A 215 -9.82 -0.30 2.60
C THR A 215 -9.29 1.08 2.20
N PRO A 216 -10.15 2.06 1.86
CA PRO A 216 -9.66 3.42 1.55
C PRO A 216 -8.81 4.01 2.68
N ARG A 217 -9.09 3.59 3.92
CA ARG A 217 -8.35 4.02 5.10
C ARG A 217 -6.91 3.51 5.09
N HIS A 218 -6.69 2.27 4.69
CA HIS A 218 -5.34 1.69 4.55
C HIS A 218 -4.49 2.50 3.57
N ILE A 219 -5.03 2.80 2.39
CA ILE A 219 -4.33 3.58 1.36
C ILE A 219 -4.08 5.01 1.87
N LYS A 220 -5.04 5.60 2.58
CA LYS A 220 -4.87 6.92 3.23
C LYS A 220 -3.72 6.93 4.24
N ILE A 221 -3.60 5.91 5.10
CA ILE A 221 -2.47 5.81 6.03
C ILE A 221 -1.16 5.55 5.26
N GLY A 222 -1.21 4.74 4.20
CA GLY A 222 -0.10 4.57 3.26
C GLY A 222 0.39 5.89 2.68
N LEU A 223 -0.51 6.81 2.29
CA LEU A 223 -0.16 8.16 1.84
C LEU A 223 0.56 8.98 2.91
N TYR A 224 0.21 8.85 4.19
CA TYR A 224 0.93 9.54 5.26
C TYR A 224 2.36 9.02 5.41
N TYR A 225 2.55 7.71 5.32
CA TYR A 225 3.90 7.13 5.28
C TYR A 225 4.67 7.53 4.02
N LEU A 226 4.01 7.64 2.86
CA LEU A 226 4.62 8.10 1.62
C LEU A 226 5.08 9.57 1.71
N ALA A 227 4.25 10.43 2.31
CA ALA A 227 4.62 11.82 2.58
C ALA A 227 5.82 11.91 3.54
N GLY A 228 5.83 11.10 4.60
CA GLY A 228 6.97 10.98 5.50
C GLY A 228 8.23 10.48 4.77
N ALA A 229 8.09 9.51 3.88
CA ALA A 229 9.18 9.04 3.03
C ALA A 229 9.73 10.19 2.17
N LEU A 230 8.87 10.95 1.49
CA LEU A 230 9.28 12.11 0.70
C LEU A 230 10.03 13.15 1.55
N CYS A 231 9.55 13.47 2.76
CA CYS A 231 10.26 14.36 3.67
C CYS A 231 11.68 13.85 4.00
N MET A 232 11.84 12.55 4.22
CA MET A 232 13.15 11.94 4.48
C MET A 232 14.04 11.92 3.24
N LEU A 233 13.48 11.71 2.06
CA LEU A 233 14.21 11.85 0.80
C LEU A 233 14.73 13.28 0.62
N LEU A 234 13.91 14.30 0.90
CA LEU A 234 14.35 15.70 0.85
C LEU A 234 15.38 16.03 1.95
N ALA A 235 15.27 15.42 3.13
CA ALA A 235 16.23 15.60 4.23
C ALA A 235 17.64 15.08 3.89
N THR A 236 17.79 14.22 2.87
CA THR A 236 19.10 13.75 2.40
C THR A 236 20.02 14.90 1.96
N PHE A 237 19.45 16.01 1.48
CA PHE A 237 20.19 17.20 1.05
C PHE A 237 20.60 18.12 2.21
N TRP A 238 20.16 17.85 3.45
CA TRP A 238 20.44 18.71 4.60
C TRP A 238 21.85 18.53 5.15
N SER A 239 22.36 17.30 5.18
CA SER A 239 23.70 16.99 5.69
C SER A 239 24.28 15.73 5.02
N PRO A 240 25.46 15.81 4.38
CA PRO A 240 26.12 14.64 3.79
C PRO A 240 26.39 13.51 4.80
N TRP A 241 26.66 13.86 6.06
CA TRP A 241 26.95 12.90 7.13
C TRP A 241 25.73 12.06 7.53
N LEU A 242 24.52 12.60 7.35
CA LEU A 242 23.26 11.94 7.70
C LEU A 242 22.53 11.38 6.47
N GLN A 243 23.08 11.54 5.27
CA GLN A 243 22.44 11.15 4.02
C GLN A 243 22.01 9.68 4.02
N TRP A 244 22.91 8.77 4.41
CA TRP A 244 22.62 7.33 4.46
C TRP A 244 21.55 6.98 5.50
N LEU A 245 21.52 7.69 6.63
CA LEU A 245 20.47 7.53 7.63
C LEU A 245 19.11 7.97 7.08
N PHE A 246 19.03 9.14 6.44
CA PHE A 246 17.79 9.63 5.84
C PHE A 246 17.31 8.75 4.68
N LEU A 247 18.21 8.24 3.84
CA LEU A 247 17.89 7.26 2.80
C LEU A 247 17.35 5.96 3.40
N TRP A 248 17.94 5.50 4.51
CA TRP A 248 17.47 4.30 5.18
C TRP A 248 16.06 4.48 5.77
N ILE A 249 15.79 5.63 6.40
CA ILE A 249 14.45 5.98 6.89
C ILE A 249 13.48 6.12 5.70
N PHE A 250 13.88 6.76 4.60
CA PHE A 250 13.08 6.86 3.38
C PHE A 250 12.64 5.49 2.87
N ILE A 251 13.58 4.56 2.66
CA ILE A 251 13.29 3.20 2.21
C ILE A 251 12.34 2.50 3.19
N SER A 252 12.59 2.64 4.49
CA SER A 252 11.75 2.04 5.52
C SER A 252 10.30 2.55 5.44
N LEU A 253 10.10 3.85 5.39
CA LEU A 253 8.76 4.47 5.33
C LEU A 253 8.07 4.20 3.99
N LEU A 254 8.82 4.15 2.89
CA LEU A 254 8.31 3.78 1.57
C LEU A 254 7.76 2.35 1.57
N LEU A 255 8.49 1.39 2.15
CA LEU A 255 8.03 0.01 2.26
C LEU A 255 6.83 -0.12 3.20
N VAL A 256 6.83 0.60 4.33
CA VAL A 256 5.65 0.67 5.23
C VAL A 256 4.44 1.23 4.48
N SER A 257 4.63 2.27 3.67
CA SER A 257 3.58 2.86 2.83
C SER A 257 2.94 1.83 1.89
N ILE A 258 3.75 1.02 1.20
CA ILE A 258 3.29 -0.08 0.34
C ILE A 258 2.55 -1.14 1.15
N ILE A 259 3.07 -1.54 2.31
CA ILE A 259 2.42 -2.52 3.18
C ILE A 259 1.02 -2.05 3.59
N TYR A 260 0.90 -0.78 3.98
CA TYR A 260 -0.37 -0.19 4.32
C TYR A 260 -1.31 -0.17 3.12
N ALA A 261 -0.91 0.39 1.97
CA ALA A 261 -1.79 0.51 0.81
C ALA A 261 -2.36 -0.84 0.32
N PHE A 262 -1.53 -1.87 0.31
CA PHE A 262 -1.89 -3.19 -0.22
C PHE A 262 -2.31 -4.21 0.85
N GLY A 263 -2.23 -3.90 2.14
CA GLY A 263 -2.64 -4.81 3.22
C GLY A 263 -1.69 -6.00 3.41
N PHE A 264 -0.39 -5.80 3.16
CA PHE A 264 0.63 -6.85 3.32
C PHE A 264 1.12 -6.95 4.76
N ASN A 265 0.19 -7.07 5.71
CA ASN A 265 0.46 -6.93 7.15
C ASN A 265 1.54 -7.90 7.65
N ASP A 266 1.58 -9.11 7.09
CA ASP A 266 2.55 -10.18 7.40
C ASP A 266 4.01 -9.80 7.03
N LEU A 267 4.24 -8.81 6.14
CA LEU A 267 5.58 -8.40 5.72
C LEU A 267 6.32 -7.56 6.76
N LEU A 268 5.61 -6.82 7.62
CA LEU A 268 6.25 -6.03 8.68
C LEU A 268 6.93 -6.95 9.70
N ALA A 269 6.20 -7.95 10.20
CA ALA A 269 6.77 -8.94 11.09
C ALA A 269 6.04 -10.27 10.94
N GLY A 270 6.82 -11.35 10.87
CA GLY A 270 6.29 -12.68 10.64
C GLY A 270 5.32 -13.18 11.72
N ARG A 271 4.56 -14.22 11.35
CA ARG A 271 3.55 -14.86 12.22
C ARG A 271 4.13 -15.49 13.48
N GLN A 272 5.42 -15.86 13.48
CA GLN A 272 6.12 -16.44 14.63
C GLN A 272 6.60 -15.40 15.66
N GLY A 273 6.17 -14.13 15.55
CA GLY A 273 6.32 -13.14 16.62
C GLY A 273 7.60 -12.32 16.60
N LYS A 274 8.64 -12.74 15.89
CA LYS A 274 9.89 -11.98 15.73
C LYS A 274 10.15 -11.59 14.29
N ALA A 275 10.61 -10.36 14.08
CA ALA A 275 11.13 -9.92 12.79
C ALA A 275 12.41 -10.70 12.45
N ASN A 276 12.51 -11.20 11.21
CA ASN A 276 13.74 -11.82 10.71
C ASN A 276 14.80 -10.74 10.37
N LEU A 277 16.02 -11.17 10.00
CA LEU A 277 17.12 -10.25 9.71
C LEU A 277 16.79 -9.25 8.60
N LEU A 278 16.13 -9.68 7.52
CA LEU A 278 15.74 -8.78 6.42
C LEU A 278 14.70 -7.75 6.88
N GLN A 279 13.72 -8.18 7.67
CA GLN A 279 12.72 -7.28 8.26
C GLN A 279 13.39 -6.25 9.17
N TRP A 280 14.41 -6.62 9.95
CA TRP A 280 15.19 -5.65 10.71
C TRP A 280 15.96 -4.68 9.83
N ILE A 281 16.63 -5.17 8.78
CA ILE A 281 17.37 -4.30 7.86
C ILE A 281 16.45 -3.26 7.23
N PHE A 282 15.25 -3.63 6.76
CA PHE A 282 14.36 -2.69 6.10
C PHE A 282 13.47 -1.87 7.04
N PHE A 283 13.07 -2.43 8.19
CA PHE A 283 12.06 -1.83 9.07
C PHE A 283 12.60 -1.36 10.43
N ALA A 284 13.91 -1.48 10.72
CA ALA A 284 14.46 -0.97 11.98
C ALA A 284 14.12 0.51 12.24
N PRO A 285 14.21 1.46 11.27
CA PRO A 285 13.82 2.84 11.52
C PRO A 285 12.36 2.97 11.98
N TYR A 286 11.46 2.23 11.33
CA TYR A 286 10.05 2.19 11.71
C TYR A 286 9.83 1.54 13.08
N PHE A 287 10.51 0.43 13.39
CA PHE A 287 10.41 -0.22 14.70
C PHE A 287 10.96 0.65 15.82
N ILE A 288 12.10 1.32 15.61
CA ILE A 288 12.68 2.26 16.56
C ILE A 288 11.72 3.43 16.78
N GLY A 289 11.19 4.04 15.72
CA GLY A 289 10.21 5.12 15.83
C GLY A 289 8.96 4.69 16.60
N SER A 290 8.44 3.49 16.33
CA SER A 290 7.31 2.93 17.07
C SER A 290 7.64 2.65 18.53
N TYR A 291 8.83 2.11 18.81
CA TYR A 291 9.31 1.88 20.18
C TYR A 291 9.45 3.17 20.97
N LEU A 292 10.01 4.23 20.35
CA LEU A 292 10.12 5.56 20.97
C LEU A 292 8.74 6.16 21.25
N SER A 293 7.80 6.04 20.29
CA SER A 293 6.42 6.46 20.48
C SER A 293 5.77 5.73 21.66
N TRP A 294 5.88 4.40 21.71
CA TRP A 294 5.40 3.61 22.83
C TRP A 294 6.05 4.03 24.15
N HIS A 295 7.37 4.18 24.19
CA HIS A 295 8.10 4.54 25.40
C HIS A 295 7.66 5.90 25.97
N TYR A 296 7.37 6.86 25.10
CA TYR A 296 6.87 8.18 25.49
C TYR A 296 5.44 8.10 26.06
N TYR A 297 4.51 7.45 25.34
CA TYR A 297 3.10 7.44 25.71
C TYR A 297 2.75 6.44 26.82
N ARG A 298 3.51 5.34 26.99
CA ARG A 298 3.20 4.30 27.98
C ARG A 298 3.09 4.84 29.41
N ARG A 299 3.83 5.91 29.73
CA ARG A 299 3.86 6.52 31.08
C ARG A 299 2.51 7.12 31.48
N LYS A 300 1.65 7.43 30.51
CA LYS A 300 0.33 8.04 30.70
C LYS A 300 -0.82 7.04 30.62
N ILE A 301 -0.51 5.77 30.38
CA ILE A 301 -1.50 4.75 30.02
C ILE A 301 -1.35 3.54 30.94
N PRO A 302 -2.42 3.14 31.65
CA PRO A 302 -2.41 1.93 32.48
C PRO A 302 -1.99 0.69 31.69
N LEU A 303 -1.19 -0.17 32.31
CA LEU A 303 -0.68 -1.41 31.72
C LEU A 303 -1.82 -2.28 31.19
N MET A 304 -2.75 -2.64 32.08
CA MET A 304 -3.88 -3.50 31.79
C MET A 304 -5.12 -3.08 32.58
N SER A 305 -6.28 -3.43 32.05
CA SER A 305 -7.58 -3.28 32.71
C SER A 305 -8.37 -4.57 32.53
N HIS A 306 -9.00 -5.05 33.60
CA HIS A 306 -9.88 -6.21 33.55
C HIS A 306 -11.21 -5.76 32.96
N VAL A 307 -11.59 -6.27 31.79
CA VAL A 307 -12.81 -5.79 31.10
C VAL A 307 -14.01 -6.63 31.53
N LYS A 308 -13.91 -7.95 31.37
CA LYS A 308 -14.97 -8.90 31.73
C LYS A 308 -14.44 -10.32 31.77
N SER A 309 -14.98 -11.14 32.67
CA SER A 309 -14.68 -12.58 32.77
C SER A 309 -13.17 -12.86 32.87
N HIS A 310 -12.59 -13.53 31.88
CA HIS A 310 -11.17 -13.89 31.83
C HIS A 310 -10.31 -12.93 31.00
N VAL A 311 -10.87 -11.83 30.47
CA VAL A 311 -10.20 -10.98 29.47
C VAL A 311 -9.68 -9.68 30.08
N TYR A 312 -8.38 -9.45 29.90
CA TYR A 312 -7.68 -8.22 30.22
C TYR A 312 -7.30 -7.48 28.92
N LEU A 313 -7.40 -6.16 28.94
CA LEU A 313 -7.12 -5.27 27.82
C LEU A 313 -5.98 -4.31 28.18
N GLY A 314 -5.01 -4.11 27.29
CA GLY A 314 -3.93 -3.17 27.61
C GLY A 314 -2.97 -2.78 26.49
N ARG A 315 -1.88 -2.14 26.92
CA ARG A 315 -0.77 -1.68 26.07
C ARG A 315 0.37 -2.71 26.03
N TYR A 316 1.38 -2.50 25.20
CA TYR A 316 2.54 -3.39 25.18
C TYR A 316 3.30 -3.29 26.54
N PRO A 317 3.59 -4.41 27.23
CA PRO A 317 4.35 -4.40 28.49
C PRO A 317 5.85 -4.19 28.31
N THR A 318 6.52 -3.65 29.32
CA THR A 318 7.98 -3.79 29.47
C THR A 318 8.34 -5.22 29.91
N SER A 319 9.63 -5.55 29.85
CA SER A 319 10.15 -6.82 30.35
C SER A 319 9.76 -7.06 31.82
N ASP A 320 9.87 -6.03 32.66
CA ASP A 320 9.56 -6.13 34.10
C ASP A 320 8.04 -6.19 34.36
N GLU A 321 7.24 -5.49 33.56
CA GLU A 321 5.77 -5.47 33.68
C GLU A 321 5.14 -6.81 33.32
N TYR A 322 5.86 -7.71 32.62
CA TYR A 322 5.37 -9.07 32.42
C TYR A 322 5.25 -9.85 33.74
N GLU A 323 6.01 -9.50 34.78
CA GLU A 323 5.82 -10.08 36.12
C GLU A 323 4.50 -9.64 36.74
N GLU A 324 4.09 -8.39 36.54
CA GLU A 324 2.78 -7.88 36.97
C GLU A 324 1.63 -8.55 36.19
N VAL A 325 1.81 -8.77 34.88
CA VAL A 325 0.85 -9.53 34.06
C VAL A 325 0.71 -10.96 34.61
N LYS A 326 1.82 -11.65 34.91
CA LYS A 326 1.79 -13.01 35.48
C LYS A 326 1.20 -13.05 36.88
N SER A 327 1.51 -12.08 37.74
CA SER A 327 0.98 -12.03 39.12
C SER A 327 -0.54 -11.80 39.15
N ALA A 328 -1.11 -11.17 38.12
CA ALA A 328 -2.56 -11.11 37.92
C ALA A 328 -3.19 -12.46 37.53
N GLY A 329 -2.38 -13.52 37.36
CA GLY A 329 -2.81 -14.87 36.98
C GLY A 329 -3.02 -15.06 35.48
N ILE A 330 -2.48 -14.15 34.65
CA ILE A 330 -2.58 -14.20 33.19
C ILE A 330 -1.53 -15.19 32.67
N VAL A 331 -1.99 -16.18 31.91
CA VAL A 331 -1.14 -17.27 31.39
C VAL A 331 -0.90 -17.14 29.88
N LYS A 332 -1.75 -16.40 29.17
CA LYS A 332 -1.67 -16.21 27.72
C LYS A 332 -1.88 -14.76 27.32
N ALA A 333 -1.14 -14.30 26.31
CA ALA A 333 -1.33 -12.99 25.71
C ALA A 333 -1.66 -13.07 24.21
N ILE A 334 -2.40 -12.09 23.72
CA ILE A 334 -2.70 -11.87 22.31
C ILE A 334 -2.11 -10.52 21.92
N ASN A 335 -1.04 -10.56 21.10
CA ASN A 335 -0.35 -9.38 20.60
C ASN A 335 -0.90 -8.97 19.23
N LEU A 336 -1.45 -7.76 19.15
CA LEU A 336 -2.01 -7.19 17.93
C LEU A 336 -1.09 -6.14 17.28
N ALA A 337 0.07 -5.88 17.86
CA ALA A 337 1.05 -4.91 17.34
C ALA A 337 2.15 -5.62 16.53
N THR A 338 2.07 -5.51 15.20
CA THR A 338 3.08 -6.02 14.26
C THR A 338 4.45 -5.37 14.40
N GLU A 339 4.46 -4.14 14.89
CA GLU A 339 5.65 -3.31 15.03
C GLU A 339 6.39 -3.54 16.36
N GLN A 340 5.73 -4.15 17.35
CA GLN A 340 6.33 -4.50 18.64
C GLN A 340 6.78 -5.97 18.64
N GLN A 341 8.04 -6.21 18.98
CA GLN A 341 8.65 -7.56 18.92
C GLN A 341 8.17 -8.43 20.08
N VAL A 342 7.79 -9.68 19.82
CA VAL A 342 7.23 -10.58 20.85
C VAL A 342 8.30 -11.03 21.85
N GLN A 343 8.00 -10.88 23.14
CA GLN A 343 8.78 -11.45 24.25
C GLN A 343 8.16 -12.77 24.71
N SER A 344 8.28 -13.81 23.87
CA SER A 344 7.68 -15.13 24.13
C SER A 344 8.26 -15.87 25.34
N ALA A 345 9.43 -15.46 25.83
CA ALA A 345 10.04 -16.03 27.03
C ALA A 345 9.31 -15.61 28.32
N ALA A 346 8.54 -14.52 28.29
CA ALA A 346 7.87 -13.98 29.46
C ALA A 346 6.47 -14.58 29.67
N ILE A 347 5.72 -14.79 28.58
CA ILE A 347 4.37 -15.37 28.59
C ILE A 347 4.07 -15.98 27.21
N GLN A 348 3.24 -17.01 27.14
CA GLN A 348 2.82 -17.58 25.85
C GLN A 348 2.01 -16.53 25.07
N GLN A 349 2.43 -16.19 23.84
CA GLN A 349 1.77 -15.17 23.03
C GLN A 349 1.28 -15.72 21.70
N THR A 350 0.06 -15.34 21.32
CA THR A 350 -0.46 -15.50 19.95
C THR A 350 -0.48 -14.13 19.28
N ARG A 351 -0.10 -14.06 17.99
CA ARG A 351 -0.04 -12.80 17.27
C ARG A 351 -1.07 -12.72 16.15
N PHE A 352 -1.75 -11.58 16.04
CA PHE A 352 -2.55 -11.23 14.86
C PHE A 352 -1.95 -9.98 14.20
N PRO A 353 -1.71 -9.99 12.88
CA PRO A 353 -0.99 -8.92 12.20
C PRO A 353 -1.92 -7.74 11.88
N PHE A 354 -2.30 -6.96 12.90
CA PHE A 354 -3.18 -5.80 12.72
C PHE A 354 -2.37 -4.52 12.50
N LEU A 355 -2.59 -3.87 11.35
CA LEU A 355 -2.03 -2.55 11.06
C LEU A 355 -2.73 -1.48 11.90
N ASP A 356 -1.96 -0.57 12.47
CA ASP A 356 -2.52 0.49 13.31
C ASP A 356 -3.34 1.50 12.50
N LEU A 357 -4.35 2.11 13.12
CA LEU A 357 -5.23 3.12 12.50
C LEU A 357 -5.98 2.65 11.25
N THR A 358 -6.21 1.34 11.09
CA THR A 358 -6.92 0.77 9.93
C THR A 358 -8.14 -0.05 10.36
N ILE A 359 -9.06 -0.28 9.41
CA ILE A 359 -10.17 -1.23 9.57
C ILE A 359 -9.57 -2.63 9.49
N GLN A 360 -9.90 -3.54 10.40
CA GLN A 360 -9.40 -4.92 10.36
C GLN A 360 -10.35 -5.82 9.56
N SER A 361 -9.84 -6.91 8.98
CA SER A 361 -10.68 -7.88 8.26
C SER A 361 -11.68 -8.54 9.23
N PRO A 362 -12.96 -8.66 8.85
CA PRO A 362 -13.96 -9.39 9.65
C PRO A 362 -13.55 -10.83 9.95
N GLU A 363 -12.95 -11.52 8.98
CA GLU A 363 -12.44 -12.88 9.14
C GLU A 363 -11.33 -12.94 10.19
N SER A 364 -10.43 -11.95 10.18
CA SER A 364 -9.31 -11.89 11.12
C SER A 364 -9.78 -11.53 12.54
N LEU A 365 -10.78 -10.64 12.64
CA LEU A 365 -11.48 -10.36 13.90
C LEU A 365 -12.22 -11.60 14.42
N TYR A 366 -12.84 -12.39 13.54
CA TYR A 366 -13.51 -13.64 13.92
C TYR A 366 -12.53 -14.66 14.49
N GLN A 367 -11.41 -14.90 13.81
CA GLN A 367 -10.37 -15.83 14.30
C GLN A 367 -9.78 -15.38 15.63
N MET A 368 -9.56 -14.07 15.79
CA MET A 368 -9.09 -13.50 17.04
C MET A 368 -10.14 -13.66 18.16
N ALA A 369 -11.43 -13.39 17.89
CA ALA A 369 -12.52 -13.56 18.85
C ALA A 369 -12.67 -15.02 19.29
N LYS A 370 -12.58 -15.97 18.35
CA LYS A 370 -12.55 -17.41 18.66
C LYS A 370 -11.34 -17.80 19.51
N THR A 371 -10.19 -17.16 19.29
CA THR A 371 -8.97 -17.43 20.08
C THR A 371 -9.12 -16.94 21.53
N ILE A 372 -9.81 -15.81 21.74
CA ILE A 372 -10.16 -15.33 23.09
C ILE A 372 -11.15 -16.30 23.74
N GLU A 373 -12.18 -16.73 23.01
CA GLU A 373 -13.19 -17.63 23.55
C GLU A 373 -12.66 -19.02 23.89
N ALA A 374 -11.79 -19.58 23.04
CA ALA A 374 -11.21 -20.90 23.26
C ALA A 374 -10.31 -20.98 24.50
N GLY A 375 -9.83 -19.84 25.01
CA GLY A 375 -9.10 -19.78 26.29
C GLY A 375 -10.00 -19.46 27.49
N ALA A 376 -11.32 -19.62 27.38
CA ALA A 376 -12.22 -19.52 28.52
C ALA A 376 -11.79 -20.49 29.64
N GLY A 377 -11.57 -19.94 30.84
CA GLY A 377 -11.00 -20.66 31.99
C GLY A 377 -9.59 -20.22 32.36
N GLU A 378 -8.87 -19.58 31.43
CA GLU A 378 -7.55 -18.99 31.65
C GLU A 378 -7.63 -17.46 31.51
N LYS A 379 -6.94 -16.69 32.37
CA LYS A 379 -6.89 -15.23 32.18
C LYS A 379 -6.03 -14.89 30.95
N ILE A 380 -6.61 -14.17 30.00
CA ILE A 380 -6.00 -13.78 28.72
C ILE A 380 -5.76 -12.28 28.69
N TYR A 381 -4.59 -11.88 28.20
CA TYR A 381 -4.24 -10.48 28.00
C TYR A 381 -4.22 -10.08 26.52
N VAL A 382 -5.14 -9.23 26.10
CA VAL A 382 -5.22 -8.69 24.74
C VAL A 382 -4.58 -7.31 24.70
N HIS A 383 -3.50 -7.15 23.93
CA HIS A 383 -2.79 -5.88 23.85
C HIS A 383 -2.38 -5.48 22.43
N CYS A 384 -2.21 -4.18 22.24
CA CYS A 384 -1.51 -3.59 21.11
C CYS A 384 -0.44 -2.62 21.63
N ALA A 385 0.14 -1.73 20.81
CA ALA A 385 1.20 -0.83 21.26
C ALA A 385 0.77 0.02 22.47
N LEU A 386 -0.30 0.82 22.33
CA LEU A 386 -0.80 1.71 23.40
C LEU A 386 -2.10 1.21 24.05
N GLY A 387 -2.73 0.18 23.51
CA GLY A 387 -3.97 -0.36 24.05
C GLY A 387 -5.18 0.55 23.90
N LEU A 388 -5.22 1.38 22.84
CA LEU A 388 -6.26 2.42 22.64
C LEU A 388 -7.15 2.19 21.41
N SER A 389 -6.77 1.30 20.50
CA SER A 389 -7.49 1.07 19.24
C SER A 389 -7.57 -0.42 18.88
N ARG A 390 -6.48 -1.04 18.41
CA ARG A 390 -6.50 -2.44 17.93
C ARG A 390 -7.00 -3.44 18.97
N SER A 391 -6.51 -3.36 20.21
CA SER A 391 -6.94 -4.23 21.30
C SER A 391 -8.37 -3.94 21.78
N VAL A 392 -8.78 -2.67 21.70
CA VAL A 392 -10.17 -2.27 21.97
C VAL A 392 -11.11 -2.88 20.93
N LEU A 393 -10.78 -2.75 19.65
CA LEU A 393 -11.53 -3.34 18.54
C LEU A 393 -11.59 -4.87 18.66
N ALA A 394 -10.50 -5.50 19.11
CA ALA A 394 -10.46 -6.93 19.35
C ALA A 394 -11.42 -7.37 20.47
N VAL A 395 -11.34 -6.74 21.64
CA VAL A 395 -12.25 -7.07 22.75
C VAL A 395 -13.71 -6.75 22.40
N ALA A 396 -13.97 -5.64 21.72
CA ALA A 396 -15.30 -5.31 21.19
C ALA A 396 -15.84 -6.38 20.23
N SER A 397 -14.99 -6.90 19.33
CA SER A 397 -15.38 -7.96 18.40
C SER A 397 -15.65 -9.29 19.12
N TRP A 398 -14.90 -9.61 20.17
CA TRP A 398 -15.21 -10.77 21.01
C TRP A 398 -16.54 -10.60 21.76
N LEU A 399 -16.83 -9.42 22.31
CA LEU A 399 -18.11 -9.16 22.97
C LEU A 399 -19.30 -9.24 22.00
N LEU A 400 -19.15 -8.72 20.77
CA LEU A 400 -20.15 -8.92 19.70
C LEU A 400 -20.37 -10.40 19.39
N TYR A 401 -19.28 -11.17 19.31
CA TYR A 401 -19.35 -12.62 19.12
C TYR A 401 -20.10 -13.34 20.28
N LYS A 402 -20.06 -12.78 21.49
CA LYS A 402 -20.84 -13.26 22.65
C LYS A 402 -22.29 -12.79 22.68
N GLY A 403 -22.73 -12.02 21.68
CA GLY A 403 -24.11 -11.53 21.58
C GLY A 403 -24.38 -10.19 22.30
N HIS A 404 -23.35 -9.50 22.78
CA HIS A 404 -23.52 -8.13 23.29
C HIS A 404 -23.86 -7.15 22.16
N ASN A 405 -24.64 -6.11 22.46
CA ASN A 405 -24.90 -5.04 21.50
C ASN A 405 -23.81 -3.95 21.54
N ILE A 406 -23.75 -3.10 20.51
CA ILE A 406 -22.70 -2.09 20.34
C ILE A 406 -22.72 -1.03 21.47
N GLU A 407 -23.90 -0.69 21.99
CA GLU A 407 -24.03 0.31 23.06
C GLU A 407 -23.46 -0.21 24.39
N GLU A 408 -23.81 -1.44 24.76
CA GLU A 408 -23.24 -2.13 25.92
C GLU A 408 -21.72 -2.25 25.83
N ILE A 409 -21.21 -2.57 24.63
CA ILE A 409 -19.77 -2.68 24.38
C ILE A 409 -19.09 -1.33 24.56
N GLY A 410 -19.68 -0.27 24.04
CA GLY A 410 -19.16 1.09 24.16
C GLY A 410 -19.07 1.56 25.62
N GLN A 411 -20.11 1.26 26.42
CA GLN A 411 -20.13 1.54 27.86
C GLN A 411 -19.06 0.74 28.60
N LEU A 412 -19.06 -0.59 28.43
CA LEU A 412 -18.12 -1.48 29.12
C LEU A 412 -16.66 -1.11 28.83
N ILE A 413 -16.33 -0.81 27.57
CA ILE A 413 -14.98 -0.38 27.19
C ILE A 413 -14.68 1.01 27.76
N GLY A 414 -15.65 1.93 27.75
CA GLY A 414 -15.49 3.28 28.32
C GLY A 414 -15.14 3.27 29.80
N ASP A 415 -15.83 2.42 30.57
CA ASP A 415 -15.62 2.30 32.02
C ASP A 415 -14.23 1.74 32.35
N HIS A 416 -13.73 0.81 31.53
CA HIS A 416 -12.48 0.10 31.79
C HIS A 416 -11.27 0.72 31.07
N ARG A 417 -11.49 1.58 30.07
CA ARG A 417 -10.43 2.17 29.24
C ARG A 417 -10.76 3.59 28.79
N VAL A 418 -10.97 4.50 29.74
CA VAL A 418 -11.40 5.91 29.54
C VAL A 418 -10.72 6.67 28.39
N ALA A 419 -9.43 6.42 28.11
CA ALA A 419 -8.67 7.12 27.07
C ALA A 419 -8.71 6.45 25.67
N TYR A 420 -9.59 5.47 25.42
CA TYR A 420 -9.63 4.77 24.14
C TYR A 420 -10.07 5.67 22.98
N LEU A 421 -9.62 5.34 21.76
CA LEU A 421 -9.89 6.14 20.58
C LEU A 421 -11.29 5.84 20.03
N ASN A 422 -12.28 6.71 20.27
CA ASN A 422 -13.58 6.60 19.62
C ASN A 422 -13.56 7.23 18.22
N SER A 423 -13.09 6.48 17.22
CA SER A 423 -12.97 6.96 15.83
C SER A 423 -13.98 6.30 14.89
N PRO A 424 -14.52 7.03 13.89
CA PRO A 424 -15.54 6.48 12.98
C PRO A 424 -15.17 5.17 12.26
N TYR A 425 -13.87 4.89 12.04
CA TYR A 425 -13.48 3.64 11.40
C TYR A 425 -13.65 2.42 12.29
N MET A 426 -13.63 2.58 13.62
CA MET A 426 -13.85 1.48 14.54
C MET A 426 -15.32 1.06 14.51
N GLN A 427 -16.24 2.02 14.42
CA GLN A 427 -17.66 1.72 14.19
C GLN A 427 -17.85 0.96 12.88
N VAL A 428 -17.27 1.46 11.78
CA VAL A 428 -17.33 0.75 10.48
C VAL A 428 -16.74 -0.66 10.57
N ALA A 429 -15.65 -0.86 11.32
CA ALA A 429 -15.06 -2.18 11.51
C ALA A 429 -15.99 -3.12 12.29
N LEU A 430 -16.67 -2.64 13.33
CA LEU A 430 -17.64 -3.41 14.10
C LEU A 430 -18.91 -3.72 13.28
N ASP A 431 -19.40 -2.78 12.47
CA ASP A 431 -20.54 -3.00 11.57
C ASP A 431 -20.24 -4.08 10.53
N LEU A 432 -19.05 -4.01 9.91
CA LEU A 432 -18.56 -5.04 8.98
C LEU A 432 -18.49 -6.41 9.66
N TYR A 433 -17.97 -6.45 10.88
CA TYR A 433 -17.85 -7.68 11.65
C TYR A 433 -19.22 -8.24 12.06
N GLN A 434 -20.16 -7.39 12.47
CA GLN A 434 -21.53 -7.81 12.81
C GLN A 434 -22.24 -8.42 11.59
N ASN A 435 -22.09 -7.81 10.41
CA ASN A 435 -22.63 -8.37 9.17
C ASN A 435 -21.99 -9.71 8.81
N TYR A 436 -20.68 -9.86 9.08
CA TYR A 436 -19.97 -11.12 8.89
C TYR A 436 -20.51 -12.22 9.83
N LEU A 437 -20.75 -11.92 11.11
CA LEU A 437 -21.36 -12.86 12.06
C LEU A 437 -22.75 -13.33 11.60
N LYS A 438 -23.63 -12.38 11.22
CA LYS A 438 -24.97 -12.69 10.68
C LYS A 438 -24.89 -13.62 9.47
N LYS A 439 -23.91 -13.40 8.59
CA LYS A 439 -23.69 -14.27 7.42
C LYS A 439 -23.33 -15.70 7.84
N LEU A 440 -22.43 -15.86 8.82
CA LEU A 440 -22.05 -17.19 9.34
C LEU A 440 -23.22 -17.93 10.00
N GLU A 441 -24.08 -17.22 10.74
CA GLU A 441 -25.29 -17.80 11.35
C GLU A 441 -26.28 -18.30 10.29
N LEU A 442 -26.46 -17.54 9.21
CA LEU A 442 -27.30 -17.93 8.07
C LEU A 442 -26.73 -19.12 7.29
N GLU A 443 -25.40 -19.25 7.21
CA GLU A 443 -24.75 -20.41 6.58
C GLU A 443 -24.87 -21.66 7.45
N THR A 444 -24.74 -21.51 8.78
CA THR A 444 -24.84 -22.61 9.74
C THR A 444 -26.28 -23.12 9.88
N SER A 445 -27.30 -22.27 9.74
CA SER A 445 -28.71 -22.68 9.79
C SER A 445 -29.23 -23.34 8.52
N ARG A 446 -28.46 -23.29 7.43
CA ARG A 446 -28.78 -23.93 6.13
C ARG A 446 -28.07 -25.26 5.91
N ALA A 447 -27.03 -25.54 6.69
CA ALA A 447 -26.29 -26.81 6.71
C ALA A 447 -26.92 -27.76 7.73
#